data_AF-A0A6S7JY80-F1
#
_entry.id   AF-A0A6S7JY80-F1
#
_cell.length_a   1.000
_cell.length_b   1.000
_cell.length_c   1.000
_cell.angle_alpha   90.00
_cell.angle_beta   90.00
_cell.angle_gamma   90.00
#
_symmetry.space_group_name_H-M   'P 1'
#
loop_
_entity.id
_entity.type
_entity.pdbx_description
1 polymer ?
#
loop_
_entity_poly.entity_id
_entity_poly.type
_entity_poly.pdbx_seq_one_letter_code
_entity_poly.pdbx_strand_id
1 'polypeptide(L)'
;MDQVLMNYLPNAFAFMYVINVTNAGGLQKDLKDKLQKIHEKVESLEGGSEENNRLAECSLFVCNKWDLVPEDQRDETKKYVVKKLKECWPGANLDNQIVFMSTTNAIKAQQYGGVTKEFDDLLEKIKQIILKAINIRLYNHWL
;
A
#
# COMPACT_ATOMS: atom_id res chain seq x y z
N MET A 1 1.53 17.19 6.70
CA MET A 1 1.12 15.79 6.88
C MET A 1 0.17 15.78 8.04
N ASP A 2 -1.10 15.61 7.70
CA ASP A 2 -2.12 16.50 8.23
C ASP A 2 -2.80 15.87 9.44
N GLN A 3 -3.28 16.73 10.34
CA GLN A 3 -4.08 16.37 11.51
C GLN A 3 -5.23 15.41 11.15
N VAL A 4 -5.69 15.48 9.90
CA VAL A 4 -6.62 14.53 9.26
C VAL A 4 -6.13 13.08 9.34
N LEU A 5 -4.90 12.78 8.91
CA LEU A 5 -4.36 11.40 8.95
C LEU A 5 -4.32 10.88 10.39
N MET A 6 -3.89 11.74 11.33
CA MET A 6 -3.76 11.37 12.75
C MET A 6 -5.12 11.10 13.39
N ASN A 7 -6.14 11.88 13.05
CA ASN A 7 -7.50 11.66 13.56
C ASN A 7 -8.15 10.41 12.96
N TYR A 8 -7.75 10.02 11.74
CA TYR A 8 -8.26 8.82 11.08
C TYR A 8 -7.51 7.55 11.46
N LEU A 9 -6.23 7.64 11.85
CA LEU A 9 -5.36 6.50 12.10
C LEU A 9 -5.94 5.47 13.10
N PRO A 10 -6.49 5.88 14.27
CA PRO A 10 -7.07 4.93 15.22
C PRO A 10 -8.28 4.18 14.65
N ASN A 11 -9.06 4.85 13.79
CA ASN A 11 -10.30 4.33 13.23
C ASN A 11 -10.08 3.51 11.95
N ALA A 12 -8.96 3.73 11.24
CA ALA A 12 -8.66 3.05 9.99
C ALA A 12 -8.35 1.55 10.20
N PHE A 13 -9.00 0.71 9.39
CA PHE A 13 -8.69 -0.72 9.32
C PHE A 13 -7.47 -1.00 8.44
N ALA A 14 -7.30 -0.25 7.36
CA ALA A 14 -6.24 -0.48 6.39
C ALA A 14 -5.82 0.84 5.73
N PHE A 15 -4.59 0.86 5.22
CA PHE A 15 -4.01 2.00 4.52
C PHE A 15 -3.68 1.60 3.09
N MET A 16 -4.07 2.44 2.13
CA MET A 16 -3.79 2.20 0.72
C MET A 16 -2.98 3.37 0.16
N TYR A 17 -1.76 3.08 -0.30
CA TYR A 17 -0.82 4.02 -0.88
C TYR A 17 -0.84 3.86 -2.39
N VAL A 18 -1.39 4.85 -3.10
CA VAL A 18 -1.41 4.86 -4.56
C VAL A 18 -0.16 5.57 -5.08
N ILE A 19 0.70 4.82 -5.77
CA ILE A 19 2.01 5.29 -6.28
C ILE A 19 1.94 5.39 -7.79
N ASN A 20 2.35 6.53 -8.35
CA ASN A 20 2.50 6.67 -9.80
C ASN A 20 3.87 6.12 -10.25
N VAL A 21 3.91 4.97 -10.92
CA VAL A 21 5.17 4.30 -11.29
C VAL A 21 5.89 4.86 -12.52
N THR A 22 5.32 5.84 -13.23
CA THR A 22 5.88 6.32 -14.51
C THR A 22 7.23 7.04 -14.41
N ASN A 23 7.59 7.55 -13.23
CA ASN A 23 8.78 8.39 -13.05
C ASN A 23 9.76 7.73 -12.08
N ALA A 24 10.80 7.06 -12.60
CA ALA A 24 11.77 6.30 -11.79
C ALA A 24 11.08 5.34 -10.78
N GLY A 25 10.03 4.64 -11.22
CA GLY A 25 9.23 3.75 -10.37
C GLY A 25 8.35 4.44 -9.34
N GLY A 26 8.22 5.77 -9.35
CA GLY A 26 7.33 6.52 -8.46
C GLY A 26 7.81 6.69 -7.02
N LEU A 27 8.98 6.12 -6.70
CA LEU A 27 9.59 6.11 -5.37
C LEU A 27 10.72 7.14 -5.27
N GLN A 28 10.36 8.41 -5.53
CA GLN A 28 11.27 9.53 -5.29
C GLN A 28 11.52 9.73 -3.79
N LYS A 29 12.56 10.51 -3.45
CA LYS A 29 12.94 10.88 -2.08
C LYS A 29 11.73 11.37 -1.25
N ASP A 30 10.82 12.10 -1.88
CA ASP A 30 9.59 12.61 -1.24
C ASP A 30 8.65 11.50 -0.74
N LEU A 31 8.50 10.38 -1.45
CA LEU A 31 7.65 9.27 -0.98
C LEU A 31 8.30 8.56 0.22
N LYS A 32 9.62 8.34 0.19
CA LYS A 32 10.36 7.79 1.33
C LYS A 32 10.20 8.70 2.56
N ASP A 33 10.47 9.99 2.39
CA ASP A 33 10.37 10.98 3.46
C ASP A 33 8.94 11.04 4.02
N LYS A 34 7.92 10.87 3.17
CA LYS A 34 6.52 10.78 3.61
C LYS A 34 6.23 9.50 4.39
N LEU A 35 6.63 8.33 3.90
CA LEU A 35 6.40 7.06 4.62
C LEU A 35 7.13 7.05 5.98
N GLN A 36 8.38 7.52 6.02
CA GLN A 36 9.15 7.65 7.27
C GLN A 36 8.48 8.58 8.27
N LYS A 37 7.98 9.76 7.82
CA LYS A 37 7.25 10.68 8.69
C LYS A 37 5.96 10.09 9.25
N ILE A 38 5.29 9.19 8.53
CA ILE A 38 4.12 8.47 9.06
C ILE A 38 4.57 7.54 10.18
N HIS A 39 5.61 6.72 9.95
CA HIS A 39 6.17 5.82 10.96
C HIS A 39 6.62 6.56 12.22
N GLU A 40 7.50 7.56 12.08
CA GLU A 40 8.02 8.36 13.21
C GLU A 40 6.88 8.95 14.04
N LYS A 41 5.84 9.44 13.37
CA LYS A 41 4.72 10.07 14.06
C LYS A 41 3.84 9.05 14.76
N VAL A 42 3.59 7.88 14.16
CA VAL A 42 2.85 6.78 14.81
C VAL A 42 3.64 6.22 16.00
N GLU A 43 4.95 6.05 15.88
CA GLU A 43 5.82 5.61 16.98
C GLU A 43 5.81 6.58 18.16
N SER A 44 5.66 7.88 17.92
CA SER A 44 5.59 8.89 18.98
C SER A 44 4.27 8.94 19.75
N LEU A 45 3.25 8.18 19.34
CA LEU A 45 1.97 8.08 20.05
C LEU A 45 2.05 7.07 21.20
N GLU A 46 1.17 7.21 22.20
CA GLU A 46 0.96 6.17 23.22
C GLU A 46 0.50 4.87 22.54
N GLY A 47 1.16 3.74 22.85
CA GLY A 47 0.94 2.48 22.12
C GLY A 47 1.56 2.45 20.72
N GLY A 48 2.44 3.41 20.40
CA GLY A 48 2.97 3.64 19.06
C GLY A 48 3.66 2.42 18.42
N SER A 49 4.28 1.53 19.20
CA SER A 49 4.88 0.29 18.66
C SER A 49 3.83 -0.67 18.08
N GLU A 50 2.69 -0.85 18.74
CA GLU A 50 1.59 -1.69 18.27
C GLU A 50 0.85 -1.07 17.09
N GLU A 51 0.60 0.24 17.14
CA GLU A 51 0.01 0.97 16.02
C GLU A 51 0.94 0.98 14.80
N ASN A 52 2.26 1.06 15.01
CA ASN A 52 3.25 0.99 13.94
C ASN A 52 3.28 -0.40 13.28
N ASN A 53 3.20 -1.46 14.09
CA ASN A 53 3.05 -2.82 13.58
C ASN A 53 1.74 -2.99 12.81
N ARG A 54 0.61 -2.48 13.34
CA ARG A 54 -0.68 -2.48 12.63
C ARG A 54 -0.62 -1.77 11.30
N LEU A 55 -0.03 -0.58 11.28
CA LEU A 55 0.19 0.20 10.07
C LEU A 55 0.99 -0.62 9.05
N ALA A 56 2.13 -1.20 9.47
CA ALA A 56 2.98 -2.00 8.62
C ALA A 56 2.24 -3.22 8.04
N GLU A 57 1.44 -3.90 8.85
CA GLU A 57 0.71 -5.12 8.47
C GLU A 57 -0.56 -4.87 7.65
N CYS A 58 -1.23 -3.73 7.85
CA CYS A 58 -2.50 -3.40 7.21
C CYS A 58 -2.35 -2.39 6.07
N SER A 59 -1.17 -2.34 5.44
CA SER A 59 -0.87 -1.45 4.32
C SER A 59 -0.89 -2.16 2.97
N LEU A 60 -1.39 -1.46 1.96
CA LEU A 60 -1.45 -1.89 0.56
C LEU A 60 -0.84 -0.82 -0.34
N PHE A 61 0.08 -1.20 -1.20
CA PHE A 61 0.76 -0.35 -2.17
C PHE A 61 0.22 -0.63 -3.57
N VAL A 62 -0.52 0.34 -4.12
CA VAL A 62 -1.07 0.28 -5.48
C VAL A 62 -0.15 1.04 -6.41
N CYS A 63 0.71 0.32 -7.11
CA CYS A 63 1.61 0.81 -8.14
C CYS A 63 0.82 1.04 -9.43
N ASN A 64 0.24 2.24 -9.55
CA ASN A 64 -0.68 2.62 -10.62
C ASN A 64 0.04 3.20 -11.84
N LYS A 65 -0.69 3.29 -12.95
CA LYS A 65 -0.20 3.68 -14.29
C LYS A 65 0.77 2.67 -14.89
N TRP A 66 0.57 1.39 -14.56
CA TRP A 66 1.39 0.30 -15.08
C TRP A 66 1.31 0.16 -16.61
N ASP A 67 0.22 0.63 -17.22
CA ASP A 67 0.03 0.68 -18.67
C ASP A 67 1.03 1.60 -19.38
N LEU A 68 1.62 2.55 -18.68
CA LEU A 68 2.59 3.50 -19.22
C LEU A 68 4.04 3.03 -19.06
N VAL A 69 4.28 1.87 -18.42
CA VAL A 69 5.61 1.27 -18.30
C VAL A 69 5.88 0.42 -19.55
N PRO A 70 6.97 0.69 -20.30
CA PRO A 70 7.37 -0.11 -21.46
C PRO A 70 7.55 -1.59 -21.09
N GLU A 71 7.10 -2.50 -21.96
CA GLU A 71 7.06 -3.93 -21.64
C GLU A 71 8.44 -4.52 -21.32
N ASP A 72 9.45 -4.08 -22.06
CA ASP A 72 10.86 -4.43 -21.88
C ASP A 72 11.45 -3.94 -20.54
N GLN A 73 10.83 -2.93 -19.93
CA GLN A 73 11.26 -2.34 -18.66
C GLN A 73 10.43 -2.78 -17.46
N ARG A 74 9.34 -3.55 -17.66
CA ARG A 74 8.41 -3.94 -16.59
C ARG A 74 9.09 -4.73 -15.48
N ASP A 75 9.92 -5.71 -15.84
CA ASP A 75 10.59 -6.56 -14.85
C ASP A 75 11.62 -5.78 -14.01
N GLU A 76 12.39 -4.91 -14.65
CA GLU A 76 13.33 -4.03 -13.96
C GLU A 76 12.61 -3.03 -13.06
N THR A 77 11.55 -2.40 -13.56
CA THR A 77 10.73 -1.46 -12.80
C THR A 77 10.10 -2.14 -11.59
N LYS A 78 9.55 -3.35 -11.75
CA LYS A 78 8.97 -4.13 -10.64
C LYS A 78 10.02 -4.43 -9.57
N LYS A 79 11.20 -4.91 -9.96
CA LYS A 79 12.31 -5.19 -9.02
C LYS A 79 12.76 -3.92 -8.30
N TYR A 80 12.89 -2.80 -9.03
CA TYR A 80 13.27 -1.51 -8.46
C TYR A 80 12.25 -1.02 -7.42
N VAL A 81 10.97 -1.03 -7.77
CA VAL A 81 9.86 -0.62 -6.88
C VAL A 81 9.83 -1.45 -5.61
N VAL A 82 9.86 -2.78 -5.75
CA VAL A 82 9.85 -3.71 -4.61
C VAL A 82 11.06 -3.47 -3.70
N LYS A 83 12.27 -3.32 -4.28
CA LYS A 83 13.48 -3.02 -3.51
C LYS A 83 13.34 -1.71 -2.74
N LYS A 84 12.87 -0.65 -3.39
CA LYS A 84 12.72 0.68 -2.78
C LYS A 84 11.67 0.68 -1.67
N LEU A 85 10.54 0.00 -1.87
CA LEU A 85 9.54 -0.16 -0.81
C LEU A 85 10.12 -0.93 0.38
N LYS A 86 10.89 -2.01 0.16
CA LYS A 86 11.59 -2.75 1.23
C LYS A 86 12.57 -1.87 2.02
N GLU A 87 13.25 -0.92 1.36
CA GLU A 87 14.15 0.04 2.02
C GLU A 87 13.42 1.09 2.87
N CYS A 88 12.15 1.39 2.57
CA CYS A 88 11.41 2.50 3.17
C CYS A 88 10.29 2.04 4.12
N TRP A 89 9.84 0.79 3.99
CA TRP A 89 8.73 0.22 4.73
C TRP A 89 9.19 -1.04 5.48
N PRO A 90 9.52 -0.93 6.78
CA PRO A 90 9.93 -2.06 7.60
C PRO A 90 8.70 -2.93 7.93
N GLY A 91 8.22 -3.70 6.94
CA GLY A 91 7.05 -4.58 7.05
C GLY A 91 7.35 -6.00 6.58
N ALA A 92 6.83 -6.99 7.32
CA ALA A 92 7.21 -8.40 7.17
C ALA A 92 6.71 -9.09 5.88
N ASN A 93 5.79 -8.49 5.11
CA ASN A 93 5.22 -9.16 3.93
C ASN A 93 4.81 -8.22 2.79
N LEU A 94 5.78 -7.49 2.22
CA LEU A 94 5.56 -6.61 1.08
C LEU A 94 5.06 -7.34 -0.18
N ASP A 95 5.37 -8.62 -0.35
CA ASP A 95 4.99 -9.37 -1.55
C ASP A 95 3.46 -9.53 -1.67
N ASN A 96 2.76 -9.67 -0.53
CA ASN A 96 1.30 -9.67 -0.50
C ASN A 96 0.68 -8.27 -0.46
N GLN A 97 1.45 -7.24 -0.14
CA GLN A 97 0.99 -5.86 0.02
C GLN A 97 1.22 -4.97 -1.20
N ILE A 98 1.74 -5.50 -2.32
CA ILE A 98 1.94 -4.71 -3.54
C ILE A 98 1.03 -5.23 -4.67
N VAL A 99 0.46 -4.29 -5.42
CA VAL A 99 -0.29 -4.52 -6.66
C VAL A 99 0.23 -3.58 -7.74
N PHE A 100 0.53 -4.12 -8.92
CA PHE A 100 0.84 -3.32 -10.11
C PHE A 100 -0.37 -3.31 -11.02
N MET A 101 -0.93 -2.14 -11.31
CA MET A 101 -2.16 -2.05 -12.10
C MET A 101 -2.25 -0.77 -12.91
N SER A 102 -3.22 -0.75 -13.82
CA SER A 102 -3.66 0.46 -14.52
C SER A 102 -5.14 0.71 -14.23
N THR A 103 -5.44 1.79 -13.51
CA THR A 103 -6.82 2.23 -13.33
C THR A 103 -7.49 2.54 -14.67
N THR A 104 -6.74 3.08 -15.64
CA THR A 104 -7.24 3.36 -16.99
C THR A 104 -7.74 2.09 -17.67
N ASN A 105 -6.94 1.02 -17.64
CA ASN A 105 -7.34 -0.26 -18.25
C ASN A 105 -8.47 -0.92 -17.47
N ALA A 106 -8.47 -0.83 -16.13
CA ALA A 106 -9.54 -1.35 -15.29
C ALA A 106 -10.90 -0.68 -15.61
N ILE A 107 -10.94 0.66 -15.71
CA ILE A 107 -12.15 1.40 -16.08
C ILE A 107 -12.61 1.04 -17.50
N LYS A 108 -11.68 0.95 -18.46
CA LYS A 108 -12.02 0.53 -19.83
C LYS A 108 -12.62 -0.87 -19.85
N ALA A 109 -12.03 -1.84 -19.16
CA ALA A 109 -12.57 -3.20 -19.07
C ALA A 109 -13.98 -3.20 -18.46
N GLN A 110 -14.19 -2.43 -17.38
CA GLN A 110 -15.48 -2.28 -16.70
C GLN A 110 -16.57 -1.75 -17.64
N GLN A 111 -16.24 -0.77 -18.51
CA GLN A 111 -17.19 -0.23 -19.49
C GLN A 111 -17.71 -1.29 -20.47
N TYR A 112 -16.94 -2.36 -20.71
CA TYR A 112 -17.35 -3.50 -21.53
C TYR A 112 -17.84 -4.70 -20.68
N GLY A 113 -18.13 -4.49 -19.40
CA GLY A 113 -18.60 -5.53 -18.46
C GLY A 113 -17.52 -6.50 -17.99
N GLY A 114 -16.24 -6.21 -18.24
CA GLY A 114 -15.11 -7.03 -17.83
C GLY A 114 -14.40 -6.51 -16.57
N VAL A 115 -13.48 -7.34 -16.05
CA VAL A 115 -12.58 -7.00 -14.94
C VAL A 115 -11.16 -7.39 -15.34
N THR A 116 -10.18 -6.50 -15.13
CA THR A 116 -8.78 -6.84 -15.38
C THR A 116 -8.23 -7.71 -14.26
N LYS A 117 -7.26 -8.59 -14.59
CA LYS A 117 -6.64 -9.48 -13.60
C LYS A 117 -6.01 -8.71 -12.44
N GLU A 118 -5.40 -7.57 -12.74
CA GLU A 118 -4.73 -6.72 -11.75
C GLU A 118 -5.74 -6.03 -10.81
N PHE A 119 -6.94 -5.73 -11.30
CA PHE A 119 -8.00 -5.18 -10.46
C PHE A 119 -8.63 -6.26 -9.57
N ASP A 120 -8.80 -7.48 -10.09
CA ASP A 120 -9.25 -8.62 -9.29
C ASP A 120 -8.24 -8.95 -8.17
N ASP A 121 -6.94 -8.93 -8.47
CA ASP A 121 -5.86 -9.07 -7.49
C ASP A 121 -5.90 -7.96 -6.42
N LEU A 122 -6.20 -6.72 -6.83
CA LEU A 122 -6.42 -5.62 -5.88
C LEU A 122 -7.57 -5.92 -4.91
N LEU A 123 -8.71 -6.38 -5.40
CA LEU A 123 -9.88 -6.67 -4.57
C LEU A 123 -9.61 -7.81 -3.58
N GLU A 124 -8.95 -8.87 -4.02
CA GLU A 124 -8.59 -9.99 -3.16
C GLU A 124 -7.59 -9.57 -2.06
N LYS A 125 -6.60 -8.73 -2.39
CA LYS A 125 -5.67 -8.19 -1.39
C LYS A 125 -6.33 -7.22 -0.42
N ILE A 126 -7.27 -6.38 -0.87
CA ILE A 126 -8.07 -5.52 0.02
C ILE A 126 -8.83 -6.39 1.03
N LYS A 127 -9.50 -7.44 0.56
CA LYS A 127 -10.23 -8.39 1.41
C LYS A 127 -9.31 -9.03 2.45
N GLN A 128 -8.14 -9.52 2.03
CA GLN A 128 -7.16 -10.15 2.94
C GLN A 128 -6.66 -9.17 4.00
N ILE A 129 -6.34 -7.93 3.62
CA ILE A 129 -5.86 -6.90 4.55
C ILE A 129 -6.94 -6.51 5.55
N ILE A 130 -8.19 -6.35 5.12
CA ILE A 130 -9.31 -6.04 6.02
C ILE A 130 -9.53 -7.18 7.03
N LEU A 131 -9.52 -8.44 6.58
CA LEU A 131 -9.63 -9.59 7.48
C LEU A 131 -8.48 -9.63 8.49
N LYS A 132 -7.26 -9.34 8.04
CA LYS A 132 -6.09 -9.26 8.94
C LYS A 132 -6.27 -8.15 9.98
N ALA A 133 -6.70 -6.96 9.56
CA ALA A 133 -6.93 -5.83 10.46
C ALA A 133 -8.00 -6.11 11.51
N ILE A 134 -9.11 -6.75 11.11
CA ILE A 134 -10.17 -7.16 12.04
C ILE A 134 -9.62 -8.15 13.06
N ASN A 135 -8.89 -9.17 12.62
CA ASN A 135 -8.29 -10.15 13.53
C ASN A 135 -7.36 -9.49 14.55
N ILE A 136 -6.46 -8.60 14.12
CA ILE A 136 -5.55 -7.89 15.03
C ILE A 136 -6.34 -7.09 16.08
N ARG A 137 -7.38 -6.37 15.67
CA ARG A 137 -8.22 -5.60 16.61
C ARG A 137 -8.98 -6.50 17.59
N LEU A 138 -9.49 -7.64 17.14
CA LEU A 138 -10.13 -8.61 18.02
C LEU A 138 -9.12 -9.14 19.06
N TYR A 139 -7.94 -9.59 18.63
CA TYR A 139 -6.92 -10.08 19.56
C TYR A 139 -6.53 -9.03 20.61
N ASN A 140 -6.33 -7.78 20.20
CA ASN A 140 -5.96 -6.70 21.12
C ASN A 140 -7.10 -6.25 22.06
N HIS A 141 -8.36 -6.55 21.76
CA HIS A 141 -9.50 -6.19 22.62
C HIS A 141 -9.80 -7.24 23.70
N TRP A 142 -9.39 -8.49 23.49
CA TRP A 142 -9.65 -9.61 24.38
C TRP A 142 -8.44 -10.06 25.21
N LEU A 143 -7.30 -9.38 25.06
CA LEU A 143 -6.09 -9.50 25.88
C LEU A 143 -5.95 -8.27 26.79
#